data_AF-D5P215-F1
#
_entry.id   AF-D5P215-F1
#
_cell.length_a   1.000
_cell.length_b   1.000
_cell.length_c   1.000
_cell.angle_alpha   90.00
_cell.angle_beta   90.00
_cell.angle_gamma   90.00
#
_symmetry.space_group_name_H-M   'P 1'
#
loop_
_entity.id
_entity.type
_entity.pdbx_description
1 polymer ?
#
loop_
_entity_poly.entity_id
_entity_poly.type
_entity_poly.pdbx_seq_one_letter_code
_entity_poly.pdbx_strand_id
1 'polypeptide(L)'
;LLAGNVASALAGAARALLAARPDLGPRIADTTRALLGIGVLAGSGVVAGPRLDFKRRSCCLFYRLPGRAVCGDCVFETPPPDRR
;
A
#
# COMPACT_ATOMS: atom_id res chain seq x y z
N LEU A 1 -3.21 -8.49 -9.15
CA LEU A 1 -3.54 -7.04 -9.28
C LEU A 1 -4.54 -6.60 -8.20
N LEU A 2 -5.75 -7.18 -8.15
CA LEU A 2 -6.79 -6.81 -7.18
C LEU A 2 -6.31 -6.86 -5.72
N ALA A 3 -5.71 -7.97 -5.28
CA ALA A 3 -5.20 -8.10 -3.90
C ALA A 3 -4.18 -7.00 -3.52
N GLY A 4 -3.31 -6.60 -4.45
CA GLY A 4 -2.37 -5.50 -4.23
C GLY A 4 -3.05 -4.14 -4.11
N ASN A 5 -4.13 -3.89 -4.86
CA ASN A 5 -4.93 -2.67 -4.72
C ASN A 5 -5.65 -2.64 -3.37
N VAL A 6 -6.24 -3.76 -2.95
CA VAL A 6 -6.90 -3.89 -1.64
C VAL A 6 -5.90 -3.68 -0.49
N ALA A 7 -4.73 -4.30 -0.56
CA ALA A 7 -3.68 -4.14 0.45
C ALA A 7 -3.17 -2.69 0.53
N SER A 8 -3.01 -2.01 -0.61
CA SER A 8 -2.64 -0.60 -0.67
C SER A 8 -3.71 0.32 -0.08
N ALA A 9 -4.99 0.05 -0.36
CA ALA A 9 -6.10 0.78 0.25
C ALA A 9 -6.14 0.60 1.78
N LEU A 10 -5.95 -0.64 2.26
CA LEU A 10 -5.87 -0.94 3.69
C LEU A 10 -4.70 -0.18 4.37
N ALA A 11 -3.51 -0.20 3.78
CA ALA A 11 -2.36 0.53 4.30
C ALA A 11 -2.56 2.05 4.29
N GLY A 12 -3.19 2.59 3.25
CA GLY A 12 -3.58 4.00 3.17
C GLY A 12 -4.58 4.40 4.25
N ALA A 13 -5.62 3.60 4.48
CA ALA A 13 -6.60 3.83 5.53
C ALA A 13 -5.96 3.77 6.92
N ALA A 14 -5.07 2.82 7.16
CA ALA A 14 -4.34 2.71 8.42
C ALA A 14 -3.46 3.94 8.70
N ARG A 15 -2.77 4.48 7.68
CA ARG A 15 -2.01 5.73 7.79
C ARG A 15 -2.91 6.93 8.13
N ALA A 16 -4.07 7.02 7.50
CA ALA A 16 -5.05 8.07 7.83
C ALA A 16 -5.54 7.96 9.28
N LEU A 17 -5.81 6.74 9.76
CA LEU A 17 -6.17 6.48 11.16
C LEU A 17 -5.03 6.82 12.13
N LEU A 18 -3.78 6.48 11.79
CA LEU A 18 -2.61 6.83 12.60
C LEU A 18 -2.45 8.36 12.74
N ALA A 19 -2.69 9.10 11.66
CA ALA A 19 -2.64 10.56 11.67
C ALA A 19 -3.77 11.16 12.54
N ALA A 20 -4.97 10.60 12.45
CA ALA A 20 -6.13 11.10 13.20
C ALA A 20 -6.13 10.67 14.68
N ARG A 21 -5.56 9.50 14.98
CA ARG A 21 -5.55 8.87 16.31
C ARG A 21 -4.18 8.26 16.66
N PRO A 22 -3.15 9.11 16.89
CA PRO A 22 -1.81 8.64 17.23
C PRO A 22 -1.78 7.77 18.50
N ASP A 23 -2.71 8.01 19.42
CA ASP A 23 -2.91 7.26 20.67
C ASP A 23 -3.20 5.76 20.43
N LEU A 24 -3.78 5.42 19.27
CA LEU A 24 -4.11 4.04 18.89
C LEU A 24 -3.00 3.36 18.06
N GLY A 25 -1.83 3.99 17.96
CA GLY A 25 -0.74 3.60 17.06
C GLY A 25 -0.43 2.10 17.01
N PRO A 26 -0.04 1.48 18.13
CA PRO A 26 0.26 0.05 18.20
C PRO A 26 -0.91 -0.83 17.72
N ARG A 27 -2.14 -0.53 18.16
CA ARG A 27 -3.33 -1.30 17.82
C ARG A 27 -3.67 -1.22 16.33
N ILE A 28 -3.56 -0.03 15.74
CA ILE A 28 -3.75 0.15 14.29
C ILE A 28 -2.70 -0.68 13.54
N ALA A 29 -1.43 -0.56 13.93
CA ALA A 29 -0.34 -1.25 13.27
C ALA A 29 -0.47 -2.79 13.33
N ASP A 30 -0.85 -3.33 14.49
CA ASP A 30 -1.03 -4.77 14.67
C ASP A 30 -2.25 -5.29 13.89
N THR A 31 -3.36 -4.55 13.92
CA THR A 31 -4.56 -4.89 13.14
C THR A 31 -4.26 -4.89 11.65
N THR A 32 -3.56 -3.88 11.15
CA THR A 32 -3.16 -3.79 9.74
C THR A 32 -2.25 -4.93 9.35
N ARG A 33 -1.24 -5.27 10.16
CA ARG A 33 -0.36 -6.42 9.88
C ARG A 33 -1.11 -7.75 9.88
N ALA A 34 -2.03 -7.96 10.83
CA ALA A 34 -2.85 -9.16 10.87
C ALA A 34 -3.74 -9.28 9.62
N LEU A 35 -4.41 -8.20 9.21
CA LEU A 35 -5.24 -8.16 8.00
C LEU A 35 -4.43 -8.32 6.70
N LEU A 36 -3.19 -7.84 6.66
CA LEU A 36 -2.31 -8.09 5.51
C LEU A 36 -1.76 -9.51 5.48
N GLY A 37 -1.83 -10.25 6.60
CA GLY A 37 -1.40 -11.63 6.70
C GLY A 37 -2.46 -12.67 6.30
N ILE A 38 -3.70 -12.27 6.02
CA ILE A 38 -4.79 -13.21 5.73
C ILE A 38 -4.97 -13.50 4.23
N GLY A 39 -5.19 -14.79 3.92
CA GLY A 39 -5.65 -15.26 2.60
C GLY A 39 -4.89 -14.66 1.42
N VAL A 40 -5.62 -14.11 0.46
CA VAL A 40 -5.06 -13.53 -0.77
C VAL A 40 -4.29 -12.22 -0.56
N LEU A 41 -4.37 -11.60 0.62
CA LEU A 41 -3.62 -10.39 0.95
C LEU A 41 -2.20 -10.72 1.42
N ALA A 42 -1.98 -11.93 1.94
CA ALA A 42 -0.68 -12.40 2.37
C ALA A 42 0.35 -12.28 1.25
N GLY A 43 1.45 -11.57 1.50
CA GLY A 43 2.53 -11.39 0.54
C GLY A 43 2.23 -10.45 -0.64
N SER A 44 1.10 -9.72 -0.62
CA SER A 44 0.74 -8.74 -1.67
C SER A 44 1.62 -7.47 -1.68
N GLY A 45 2.36 -7.25 -0.59
CA GLY A 45 3.31 -6.15 -0.42
C GLY A 45 4.17 -6.32 0.83
N VAL A 46 4.96 -5.29 1.12
CA VAL A 46 5.84 -5.20 2.29
C VAL A 46 5.44 -3.97 3.09
N VAL A 47 5.19 -4.15 4.38
CA VAL A 47 4.98 -3.06 5.35
C VAL A 47 6.30 -2.80 6.06
N ALA A 48 6.67 -1.53 6.19
CA ALA A 48 7.88 -1.09 6.88
C ALA A 48 7.56 -0.02 7.93
N GLY A 49 8.28 -0.11 9.06
CA GLY A 49 8.29 0.91 10.09
C GLY A 49 6.98 1.09 10.86
N PRO A 50 6.98 2.01 11.85
CA PRO A 50 5.82 2.29 12.70
C PRO A 50 4.72 3.08 11.99
N ARG A 51 5.04 3.75 10.88
CA ARG A 51 4.10 4.55 10.08
C ARG A 51 3.33 3.73 9.04
N LEU A 52 3.54 2.41 8.98
CA LEU A 52 2.90 1.53 8.00
C LEU A 52 3.19 1.96 6.56
N ASP A 53 4.45 2.31 6.29
CA ASP A 53 4.93 2.58 4.95
C ASP A 53 4.80 1.28 4.14
N PHE A 54 4.10 1.28 3.01
CA PHE A 54 3.73 0.07 2.28
C PHE A 54 4.20 0.11 0.84
N LYS A 55 4.88 -0.97 0.39
CA LYS A 55 5.28 -1.15 -1.00
C LYS A 55 4.63 -2.40 -1.56
N ARG A 56 3.84 -2.25 -2.64
CA ARG A 56 3.22 -3.41 -3.30
C ARG A 56 4.27 -4.33 -3.94
N ARG A 57 3.87 -5.58 -4.18
CA ARG A 57 4.58 -6.49 -5.11
C ARG A 57 3.93 -6.56 -6.49
N SER A 58 2.74 -5.97 -6.65
CA SER A 58 2.03 -5.91 -7.94
C SER A 58 1.81 -4.47 -8.42
N CYS A 59 1.82 -4.26 -9.73
CA CYS A 59 1.53 -2.97 -10.34
C CYS A 59 0.01 -2.68 -10.36
N CYS A 60 -0.38 -1.48 -9.90
CA CYS A 60 -1.78 -1.01 -9.93
C CYS A 60 -2.17 -0.32 -11.26
N LEU A 61 -1.21 -0.09 -12.15
CA LEU A 61 -1.39 0.60 -13.44
C LEU A 61 -1.84 2.07 -13.35
N PHE A 62 -1.74 2.70 -12.17
CA PHE A 62 -2.07 4.13 -11.99
C PHE A 62 -1.31 5.05 -12.95
N TYR A 63 -0.07 4.68 -13.32
CA TYR A 63 0.74 5.43 -14.28
C TYR A 63 0.15 5.53 -15.69
N ARG A 64 -0.90 4.76 -16.01
CA ARG A 64 -1.60 4.84 -17.30
C ARG A 64 -2.61 5.99 -17.36
N LEU A 65 -2.92 6.62 -16.22
CA LEU A 65 -3.77 7.81 -16.19
C LEU A 65 -3.00 9.03 -16.75
N PRO A 66 -3.72 10.05 -17.24
CA PRO A 66 -3.11 11.32 -17.63
C PRO A 66 -2.18 11.87 -16.54
N GLY A 67 -1.04 12.43 -16.94
CA GLY A 67 0.01 12.92 -16.02
C GLY A 67 1.11 11.90 -15.70
N ARG A 68 0.96 10.62 -16.08
CA ARG A 68 1.97 9.56 -15.92
C ARG A 68 2.66 9.59 -14.55
N ALA A 69 1.91 9.53 -13.46
CA ALA A 69 2.47 9.48 -12.10
C ALA A 69 2.45 8.05 -11.53
N VAL A 70 3.33 7.77 -10.56
CA VAL A 70 3.21 6.56 -9.74
C VAL A 70 2.35 6.84 -8.51
N CYS A 71 1.64 5.84 -8.00
CA CYS A 71 0.92 5.97 -6.73
C CYS A 71 1.89 5.87 -5.54
N GLY A 72 1.45 6.27 -4.34
CA GLY A 72 2.29 6.24 -3.14
C GLY A 72 2.90 4.87 -2.77
N ASP A 73 2.23 3.77 -3.10
CA ASP A 73 2.68 2.41 -2.73
C ASP A 73 3.25 1.64 -3.94
N CYS A 74 3.79 2.36 -4.93
CA CYS A 74 4.18 1.78 -6.21
C CYS A 74 5.36 0.82 -6.11
N VAL A 75 5.37 -0.18 -7.00
CA VAL A 75 6.49 -1.11 -7.17
C VAL A 75 7.67 -0.43 -7.87
N PHE A 76 7.39 0.64 -8.63
CA PHE A 76 8.36 1.47 -9.33
C PHE A 76 8.52 2.82 -8.64
N GLU A 77 9.74 3.35 -8.65
CA GLU A 77 10.04 4.69 -8.12
C GLU A 77 9.62 5.79 -9.11
N THR A 78 9.69 5.49 -10.41
CA THR A 78 9.24 6.35 -11.50
C THR A 78 8.35 5.57 -12.47
N PRO A 79 7.51 6.23 -13.27
CA PRO A 79 6.68 5.57 -14.26
C PRO A 79 7.54 4.76 -15.23
N PRO A 80 7.21 3.49 -15.50
CA PRO A 80 7.96 2.70 -16.47
C PRO A 80 7.87 3.35 -17.88
N PRO A 81 8.86 3.13 -18.75
CA PRO A 81 8.78 3.59 -20.13
C PRO A 81 7.60 2.94 -20.84
N ASP A 82 7.04 3.65 -21.83
CA ASP A 82 6.02 3.06 -22.68
C ASP A 82 6.65 1.91 -23.47
N ARG A 83 6.09 0.71 -23.31
CA ARG A 83 6.44 -0.45 -24.12
C ARG A 83 5.74 -0.29 -25.48
N ARG A 84 6.35 0.47 -26.38
CA ARG A 84 6.02 0.41 -27.81
C ARG A 84 6.65 -0.83 -28.44
#